data_AF-A0A9D2D8F6-F1
#
_entry.id   AF-A0A9D2D8F6-F1
#
_cell.length_a   1.000
_cell.length_b   1.000
_cell.length_c   1.000
_cell.angle_alpha   90.00
_cell.angle_beta   90.00
_cell.angle_gamma   90.00
#
_symmetry.space_group_name_H-M   'P 1'
#
loop_
_entity.id
_entity.type
_entity.pdbx_description
1 polymer ?
#
loop_
_entity_poly.entity_id
_entity_poly.type
_entity_poly.pdbx_seq_one_letter_code
_entity_poly.pdbx_strand_id
1 'polypeptide(L)'
;MGIPVKLEVFEGPLDLLLHLIDKNKIDIYDIPIVEITNQYMEYIRNMQREDLNVMSEFLVMAATLLDIKCRMLLPKEVTEDGEEEDP
;
A
#
# COMPACT_ATOMS: atom_id res chain seq x y z
N MET A 1 -6.04 -31.86 -6.92
CA MET A 1 -4.95 -31.25 -7.71
C MET A 1 -4.90 -29.78 -7.28
N GLY A 2 -4.06 -29.47 -6.29
CA GLY A 2 -3.92 -28.08 -5.83
C GLY A 2 -3.04 -27.35 -6.83
N ILE A 3 -3.56 -26.31 -7.46
CA ILE A 3 -2.75 -25.44 -8.32
C ILE A 3 -1.75 -24.75 -7.39
N PRO A 4 -0.44 -24.98 -7.53
CA PRO A 4 0.54 -24.20 -6.78
C PRO A 4 0.42 -22.77 -7.32
N VAL A 5 -0.23 -21.90 -6.55
CA VAL A 5 -0.22 -20.46 -6.80
C VAL A 5 1.23 -20.03 -6.54
N LYS A 6 2.03 -19.95 -7.60
CA LYS A 6 3.34 -19.30 -7.52
C LYS A 6 3.05 -17.84 -7.17
N LEU A 7 3.45 -17.41 -5.99
CA LEU A 7 3.56 -15.98 -5.70
C LEU A 7 4.45 -15.37 -6.78
N GLU A 8 3.99 -14.28 -7.38
CA GLU A 8 4.82 -13.51 -8.29
C GLU A 8 6.02 -12.98 -7.48
N VAL A 9 7.23 -13.26 -7.97
CA VAL A 9 8.46 -12.80 -7.33
C VAL A 9 8.67 -11.37 -7.77
N PHE A 10 8.19 -10.42 -6.97
CA PHE A 10 8.40 -8.99 -7.20
C PHE A 10 9.83 -8.60 -6.84
N GLU A 11 10.44 -7.71 -7.62
CA GLU A 11 11.80 -7.21 -7.36
C GLU A 11 11.85 -6.15 -6.24
N GLY A 12 10.71 -5.77 -5.68
CA GLY A 12 10.61 -4.85 -4.56
C GLY A 12 9.18 -4.32 -4.33
N PRO A 13 9.00 -3.41 -3.35
CA PRO A 13 7.69 -2.89 -2.98
C PRO A 13 7.06 -2.01 -4.08
N LEU A 14 7.86 -1.29 -4.86
CA LEU A 14 7.37 -0.45 -5.96
C LEU A 14 6.85 -1.28 -7.13
N ASP A 15 7.52 -2.38 -7.45
CA ASP A 15 7.11 -3.31 -8.50
C ASP A 15 5.75 -3.96 -8.15
N LEU A 16 5.60 -4.38 -6.89
CA LEU A 16 4.30 -4.82 -6.38
C LEU A 16 3.22 -3.73 -6.51
N LEU A 17 3.53 -2.47 -6.18
CA LEU A 17 2.57 -1.38 -6.34
C LEU A 17 2.17 -1.15 -7.80
N LEU A 18 3.14 -1.14 -8.73
CA LEU A 18 2.87 -1.00 -10.16
C LEU A 18 2.01 -2.15 -10.68
N HIS A 19 2.29 -3.38 -10.25
CA HIS A 19 1.46 -4.53 -10.56
C HIS A 19 0.02 -4.35 -10.06
N LEU A 20 -0.16 -3.92 -8.80
CA LEU A 20 -1.49 -3.70 -8.24
C LEU A 20 -2.24 -2.58 -8.98
N ILE A 21 -1.56 -1.49 -9.36
CA ILE A 21 -2.16 -0.40 -10.13
C ILE A 21 -2.62 -0.91 -11.51
N ASP A 22 -1.76 -1.64 -12.23
CA ASP A 22 -2.10 -2.18 -13.55
C ASP A 22 -3.22 -3.24 -13.47
N LYS A 23 -3.19 -4.11 -12.46
CA LYS A 23 -4.19 -5.15 -12.24
C LYS A 23 -5.59 -4.56 -11.98
N ASN A 24 -5.66 -3.50 -11.19
CA ASN A 24 -6.92 -2.82 -10.88
C ASN A 24 -7.32 -1.80 -11.96
N LYS A 25 -6.48 -1.59 -13.00
CA LYS A 25 -6.69 -0.56 -14.04
C LYS A 25 -6.91 0.83 -13.44
N ILE A 26 -6.13 1.13 -12.39
CA ILE A 26 -6.10 2.41 -11.71
C ILE A 26 -5.22 3.38 -12.53
N ASP A 27 -5.61 4.65 -12.59
CA ASP A 27 -4.76 5.69 -13.14
C ASP A 27 -3.62 5.99 -12.16
N ILE A 28 -2.37 5.99 -12.63
CA ILE A 28 -1.19 6.30 -11.82
C ILE A 28 -1.25 7.71 -11.20
N TYR A 29 -2.03 8.63 -11.78
CA TYR A 29 -2.24 9.98 -11.27
C TYR A 29 -3.38 10.08 -10.26
N ASP A 30 -4.27 9.08 -10.19
CA ASP A 30 -5.45 9.05 -9.31
C ASP A 30 -5.58 7.69 -8.63
N ILE A 31 -4.71 7.45 -7.66
CA ILE A 31 -4.62 6.18 -6.95
C ILE A 31 -5.52 6.22 -5.70
N PRO A 32 -6.55 5.36 -5.60
CA PRO A 32 -7.34 5.23 -4.38
C PRO A 32 -6.50 4.61 -3.26
N ILE A 33 -5.86 5.46 -2.44
CA ILE A 33 -4.93 5.07 -1.36
C ILE A 33 -5.55 4.03 -0.41
N VAL A 34 -6.85 4.14 -0.11
CA VAL A 34 -7.52 3.18 0.78
C VAL A 34 -7.48 1.76 0.21
N GLU A 35 -7.74 1.62 -1.09
CA GLU A 35 -7.84 0.33 -1.77
C GLU A 35 -6.46 -0.26 -2.05
N ILE A 36 -5.52 0.54 -2.59
CA ILE A 36 -4.16 0.08 -2.88
C ILE A 36 -3.45 -0.39 -1.61
N THR A 37 -3.60 0.34 -0.50
CA THR A 37 -3.02 -0.02 0.80
C THR A 37 -3.60 -1.34 1.31
N ASN A 38 -4.91 -1.56 1.18
CA ASN A 38 -5.53 -2.81 1.64
C ASN A 38 -5.00 -4.02 0.85
N GLN A 39 -4.92 -3.90 -0.47
CA GLN A 39 -4.41 -4.96 -1.35
C GLN A 39 -2.92 -5.24 -1.11
N TYR A 40 -2.13 -4.19 -0.96
CA TYR A 40 -0.71 -4.30 -0.63
C TYR A 40 -0.50 -5.05 0.70
N MET A 41 -1.29 -4.72 1.72
CA MET A 41 -1.24 -5.41 3.01
C MET A 41 -1.71 -6.87 2.94
N GLU A 42 -2.69 -7.17 2.09
CA GLU A 42 -3.14 -8.54 1.84
C GLU A 42 -2.05 -9.37 1.17
N TYR A 43 -1.35 -8.79 0.20
CA TYR A 43 -0.23 -9.44 -0.46
C TYR A 43 0.87 -9.79 0.53
N ILE A 44 1.30 -8.83 1.37
CA ILE A 44 2.33 -9.05 2.39
C ILE A 44 1.89 -10.13 3.40
N ARG A 45 0.62 -10.17 3.80
CA ARG A 45 0.11 -11.20 4.74
C ARG A 45 0.12 -12.60 4.14
N ASN A 46 -0.13 -12.71 2.84
CA ASN A 46 -0.17 -13.98 2.12
C ASN A 46 1.21 -14.45 1.65
N MET A 47 2.19 -13.56 1.64
CA MET A 47 3.58 -13.89 1.35
C MET A 47 4.14 -14.76 2.48
N GLN A 48 4.57 -15.97 2.13
CA GLN A 48 5.22 -16.87 3.08
C GLN A 48 6.53 -16.23 3.56
N ARG A 49 6.86 -16.40 4.83
CA ARG A 49 8.03 -15.82 5.53
C ARG A 49 9.37 -16.41 5.05
N GLU A 50 9.50 -16.73 3.77
CA GLU A 50 10.66 -17.43 3.24
C GLU A 50 11.91 -16.55 3.18
N ASP A 51 11.77 -15.21 3.19
CA ASP A 51 12.91 -14.29 3.28
C ASP A 51 12.63 -13.01 4.10
N LEU A 52 13.15 -12.96 5.33
CA LEU A 52 13.01 -11.81 6.24
C LEU A 52 13.72 -10.55 5.73
N ASN A 53 14.80 -10.69 4.95
CA ASN A 53 15.54 -9.53 4.45
C ASN A 53 14.73 -8.79 3.40
N VAL A 54 14.14 -9.53 2.47
CA VAL A 54 13.23 -8.98 1.45
C VAL A 54 12.04 -8.31 2.14
N MET A 55 11.50 -8.89 3.22
CA MET A 55 10.31 -8.33 3.89
C MET A 55 10.54 -6.96 4.53
N SER A 56 11.77 -6.59 4.86
CA SER A 56 12.05 -5.30 5.51
C SER A 56 11.61 -4.11 4.66
N GLU A 57 11.93 -4.11 3.36
CA GLU A 57 11.55 -3.04 2.42
C GLU A 57 10.04 -2.98 2.21
N PHE A 58 9.39 -4.15 2.15
CA PHE A 58 7.94 -4.23 2.03
C PHE A 58 7.22 -3.67 3.26
N LEU A 59 7.76 -3.90 4.46
CA LEU A 59 7.24 -3.36 5.71
C LEU A 59 7.42 -1.84 5.81
N VAL A 60 8.53 -1.30 5.31
CA VAL A 60 8.73 0.16 5.25
C VAL A 60 7.65 0.79 4.37
N MET A 61 7.43 0.25 3.17
CA MET A 61 6.37 0.75 2.27
C MET A 61 4.96 0.55 2.87
N ALA A 62 4.70 -0.57 3.55
CA ALA A 62 3.44 -0.79 4.26
C ALA A 62 3.17 0.30 5.31
N ALA A 63 4.19 0.67 6.09
CA ALA A 63 4.09 1.73 7.07
C ALA A 63 3.81 3.08 6.40
N THR A 64 4.50 3.41 5.30
CA THR A 64 4.25 4.63 4.52
C THR A 64 2.82 4.71 3.99
N LEU A 65 2.31 3.63 3.41
CA LEU A 65 0.94 3.57 2.89
C LEU A 65 -0.12 3.69 3.98
N LEU A 66 0.13 3.10 5.15
CA LEU A 66 -0.74 3.25 6.31
C LEU A 66 -0.72 4.68 6.85
N ASP A 67 0.45 5.32 6.91
CA ASP A 67 0.58 6.71 7.36
C ASP A 67 -0.21 7.67 6.45
N ILE A 68 -0.04 7.54 5.12
CA ILE A 68 -0.81 8.32 4.14
C ILE A 68 -2.31 8.07 4.32
N LYS A 69 -2.73 6.80 4.43
CA LYS A 69 -4.14 6.44 4.64
C LYS A 69 -4.69 7.07 5.92
N CYS A 70 -3.93 7.06 7.02
CA CYS A 70 -4.33 7.68 8.27
C CYS A 70 -4.48 9.19 8.11
N ARG A 71 -3.48 9.89 7.56
CA ARG A 71 -3.54 11.35 7.33
C ARG A 71 -4.73 11.76 6.47
N MET A 72 -5.07 10.99 5.44
CA MET A 72 -6.21 11.27 4.57
C MET A 72 -7.57 11.03 5.24
N LEU A 73 -7.64 10.10 6.21
CA LEU A 73 -8.87 9.77 6.92
C LEU A 73 -9.07 10.61 8.18
N LEU A 74 -8.00 11.18 8.72
CA LEU A 74 -8.09 12.07 9.87
C LEU A 74 -8.81 13.36 9.45
N PRO A 75 -9.77 13.82 10.26
CA PRO A 75 -10.39 15.12 10.02
C PRO A 75 -9.32 16.20 10.06
N LYS A 76 -9.37 17.15 9.12
CA LYS A 76 -8.49 18.31 9.12
C LYS A 76 -8.62 18.99 10.49
N GLU A 77 -7.49 19.24 11.16
CA GLU A 77 -7.50 20.03 12.38
C GLU A 77 -7.99 21.43 11.99
N VAL A 78 -9.21 21.76 12.41
CA VAL A 78 -9.73 23.11 12.29
C VAL A 78 -9.01 23.91 13.36
N THR A 79 -8.12 24.82 12.93
CA THR A 79 -7.58 25.83 13.84
C THR A 79 -8.75 26.61 14.47
N GLU A 80 -8.57 27.17 15.68
CA GLU A 80 -9.62 27.96 16.37
C GLU A 80 -10.16 29.13 15.51
N ASP A 81 -9.44 29.51 14.45
CA ASP A 81 -9.78 30.57 13.51
C ASP A 81 -10.49 30.09 12.22
N GLY A 82 -10.79 28.80 12.09
CA GLY A 82 -11.58 28.28 10.96
C GLY A 82 -10.84 28.17 9.62
N GLU A 83 -9.51 28.28 9.64
CA GLU A 83 -8.69 28.08 8.44
C GLU A 83 -8.22 26.63 8.36
N GLU A 84 -8.51 25.97 7.23
CA GLU A 84 -8.01 24.64 6.92
C GLU A 84 -6.51 24.73 6.65
N GLU A 85 -5.67 24.20 7.55
CA GLU A 85 -4.25 23.99 7.22
C GLU A 85 -4.16 22.91 6.13
N ASP A 86 -3.61 23.29 4.98
CA ASP A 86 -3.38 22.39 3.85
C ASP A 86 -2.18 21.45 4.18
N PRO A 87 -2.23 20.16 3.80
CA PRO A 87 -1.30 19.11 4.27
C PRO A 87 0.18 19.21 3.88
#